data_AF-A0A7C5N2E3-F1
#
_entry.id   AF-A0A7C5N2E3-F1
#
_cell.length_a   1.000
_cell.length_b   1.000
_cell.length_c   1.000
_cell.angle_alpha   90.00
_cell.angle_beta   90.00
_cell.angle_gamma   90.00
#
_symmetry.space_group_name_H-M   'P 1'
#
loop_
_entity.id
_entity.type
_entity.pdbx_description
1 polymer ?
#
loop_
_entity_poly.entity_id
_entity_poly.type
_entity_poly.pdbx_seq_one_letter_code
_entity_poly.pdbx_strand_id
1 'polypeptide(L)'
;MSDYLRASLPNTAAAAAPPVLLPYQQRWVGDPAQLKVAEKSRRIGLTWAEASDNVLIAAGEDGSNVFYISATQDMALEYIEACAMWARAFNQAAGEIEEGIFEDEDRDIKTYKIDFPLSGHRVVALSSRPTNLRGKQGVIVIDEAAFHNDLQQMLKAAMAMLLWGDKVRVISTHDGVDN
;
A
#
# COMPACT_ATOMS: atom_id res chain seq x y z
N MET A 1 -13.49 -28.88 40.88
CA MET A 1 -12.58 -27.78 40.49
C MET A 1 -12.47 -27.58 38.97
N SER A 2 -13.37 -28.16 38.15
CA SER A 2 -13.34 -28.04 36.68
C SER A 2 -14.36 -27.04 36.09
N ASP A 3 -15.36 -26.62 36.87
CA ASP A 3 -16.44 -25.73 36.38
C ASP A 3 -16.13 -24.24 36.52
N TYR A 4 -15.16 -23.87 37.35
CA TYR A 4 -14.86 -22.47 37.61
C TYR A 4 -14.28 -21.76 36.37
N LEU A 5 -13.49 -22.47 35.55
CA LEU A 5 -12.91 -21.93 34.31
C LEU A 5 -13.92 -21.74 33.18
N ARG A 6 -14.96 -22.59 33.11
CA ARG A 6 -16.06 -22.44 32.13
C ARG A 6 -17.04 -21.34 32.52
N ALA A 7 -17.22 -21.09 33.81
CA ALA A 7 -18.09 -20.03 34.31
C ALA A 7 -17.40 -18.65 34.34
N SER A 8 -16.07 -18.58 34.41
CA SER A 8 -15.33 -17.32 34.58
C SER A 8 -14.81 -16.70 33.28
N LEU A 9 -14.72 -17.47 32.18
CA LEU A 9 -14.25 -16.98 30.89
C LEU A 9 -15.43 -16.82 29.93
N PRO A 10 -15.70 -15.60 29.42
CA PRO A 10 -16.76 -15.40 28.44
C PRO A 10 -16.50 -16.25 27.20
N ASN A 11 -17.54 -16.95 26.71
CA ASN A 11 -17.47 -17.71 25.47
C ASN A 11 -17.38 -16.74 24.28
N THR A 12 -16.16 -16.42 23.86
CA THR A 12 -15.89 -15.50 22.76
C THR A 12 -16.12 -16.11 21.38
N ALA A 13 -16.43 -17.41 21.27
CA ALA A 13 -16.72 -18.05 19.98
C ALA A 13 -17.98 -17.48 19.29
N ALA A 14 -18.90 -16.88 20.06
CA ALA A 14 -20.10 -16.21 19.56
C ALA A 14 -19.96 -14.68 19.51
N ALA A 15 -18.82 -14.12 19.93
CA ALA A 15 -18.59 -12.69 19.86
C ALA A 15 -18.35 -12.28 18.40
N ALA A 16 -18.90 -11.14 17.99
CA ALA A 16 -18.57 -10.58 16.68
C ALA A 16 -17.05 -10.35 16.64
N ALA A 17 -16.39 -10.89 15.61
CA ALA A 17 -14.98 -10.64 15.41
C ALA A 17 -14.76 -9.12 15.28
N PRO A 18 -13.75 -8.55 15.96
CA PRO A 18 -13.45 -7.14 15.81
C PRO A 18 -13.06 -6.83 14.35
N PRO A 19 -13.26 -5.57 13.89
CA PRO A 19 -12.75 -5.15 12.59
C PRO A 19 -11.26 -5.45 12.47
N VAL A 20 -10.86 -5.95 11.29
CA VAL A 20 -9.45 -6.29 11.01
C VAL A 20 -8.56 -5.04 11.06
N LEU A 21 -9.05 -3.91 10.54
CA LEU A 21 -8.36 -2.62 10.60
C LEU A 21 -8.67 -1.90 11.92
N LEU A 22 -7.65 -1.30 12.53
CA LEU A 22 -7.79 -0.40 13.67
C LEU A 22 -8.58 0.87 13.29
N PRO A 23 -9.24 1.56 14.24
CA PRO A 23 -10.08 2.70 13.92
C PRO A 23 -9.41 3.81 13.09
N TYR A 24 -8.12 4.08 13.29
CA TYR A 24 -7.41 5.07 12.49
C TYR A 24 -7.06 4.58 11.08
N GLN A 25 -6.80 3.27 10.91
CA GLN A 25 -6.58 2.64 9.61
C GLN A 25 -7.87 2.65 8.79
N GLN A 26 -9.02 2.37 9.43
CA GLN A 26 -10.34 2.49 8.79
C GLN A 26 -10.60 3.91 8.29
N ARG A 27 -10.29 4.94 9.10
CA ARG A 27 -10.42 6.34 8.66
C ARG A 27 -9.52 6.66 7.48
N TRP A 28 -8.29 6.14 7.48
CA TRP A 28 -7.35 6.36 6.38
C TRP A 28 -7.78 5.68 5.08
N VAL A 29 -8.21 4.41 5.15
CA VAL A 29 -8.68 3.65 3.97
C VAL A 29 -10.01 4.21 3.46
N GLY A 30 -10.91 4.62 4.35
CA GLY A 30 -12.21 5.17 4.00
C GLY A 30 -12.20 6.62 3.51
N ASP A 31 -11.06 7.30 3.53
CA ASP A 31 -10.94 8.67 3.01
C ASP A 31 -10.85 8.66 1.47
N PRO A 32 -11.84 9.24 0.76
CA PRO A 32 -11.90 9.20 -0.71
C PRO A 32 -10.92 10.18 -1.39
N ALA A 33 -10.24 11.05 -0.64
CA ALA A 33 -9.40 12.12 -1.20
C ALA A 33 -8.41 11.59 -2.25
N GLN A 34 -8.24 12.37 -3.33
CA GLN A 34 -7.27 12.05 -4.37
C GLN A 34 -5.84 12.16 -3.82
N LEU A 35 -5.55 13.16 -2.99
CA LEU A 35 -4.30 13.28 -2.27
C LEU A 35 -4.53 13.00 -0.77
N LYS A 36 -3.85 11.98 -0.24
CA LYS A 36 -3.76 11.72 1.20
C LYS A 36 -2.31 11.86 1.66
N VAL A 37 -2.11 12.54 2.79
CA VAL A 37 -0.79 12.68 3.43
C VAL A 37 -0.92 12.20 4.87
N ALA A 38 -0.08 11.24 5.27
CA ALA A 38 -0.01 10.73 6.63
C ALA A 38 1.39 10.92 7.20
N GLU A 39 1.44 11.75 8.25
CA GLU A 39 2.46 11.66 9.26
C GLU A 39 2.10 10.50 10.20
N LYS A 40 3.01 9.52 10.34
CA LYS A 40 2.77 8.32 11.14
C LYS A 40 3.92 8.03 12.11
N SER A 41 3.60 7.35 13.20
CA SER A 41 4.59 6.68 14.05
C SER A 41 5.05 5.36 13.44
N ARG A 42 6.16 4.81 13.95
CA ARG A 42 6.69 3.50 13.53
C ARG A 42 5.83 2.36 14.09
N ARG A 43 5.80 1.23 13.37
CA ARG A 43 5.17 -0.03 13.80
C ARG A 43 3.67 0.04 14.11
N ILE A 44 2.97 0.99 13.50
CA ILE A 44 1.52 1.09 13.66
C ILE A 44 0.74 0.30 12.61
N GLY A 45 1.35 0.02 11.44
CA GLY A 45 0.73 -0.78 10.37
C GLY A 45 -0.11 0.04 9.37
N LEU A 46 0.18 1.32 9.19
CA LEU A 46 -0.55 2.15 8.22
C LEU A 46 -0.30 1.71 6.76
N THR A 47 0.94 1.39 6.39
CA THR A 47 1.29 0.87 5.05
C THR A 47 0.56 -0.44 4.74
N TRP A 48 0.44 -1.33 5.72
CA TRP A 48 -0.33 -2.57 5.58
C TRP A 48 -1.82 -2.32 5.38
N ALA A 49 -2.38 -1.27 5.99
CA ALA A 49 -3.76 -0.85 5.75
C ALA A 49 -3.92 -0.21 4.36
N GLU A 50 -2.98 0.61 3.89
CA GLU A 50 -3.00 1.17 2.53
C GLU A 50 -2.95 0.06 1.46
N ALA A 51 -2.18 -1.00 1.68
CA ALA A 51 -2.17 -2.17 0.80
C ALA A 51 -3.59 -2.76 0.59
N SER A 52 -4.46 -2.72 1.62
CA SER A 52 -5.84 -3.17 1.50
C SER A 52 -6.67 -2.32 0.53
N ASP A 53 -6.56 -0.99 0.62
CA ASP A 53 -7.22 -0.04 -0.28
C ASP A 53 -6.72 -0.24 -1.71
N ASN A 54 -5.41 -0.38 -1.86
CA ASN A 54 -4.75 -0.53 -3.16
C ASN A 54 -5.13 -1.82 -3.88
N VAL A 55 -5.30 -2.92 -3.15
CA VAL A 55 -5.82 -4.17 -3.73
C VAL A 55 -7.24 -4.00 -4.25
N LEU A 56 -8.11 -3.32 -3.49
CA LEU A 56 -9.49 -3.08 -3.93
C LEU A 56 -9.55 -2.12 -5.12
N ILE A 57 -8.69 -1.09 -5.14
CA ILE A 57 -8.55 -0.17 -6.28
C ILE A 57 -8.07 -0.94 -7.52
N ALA A 58 -7.02 -1.76 -7.41
CA ALA A 58 -6.52 -2.51 -8.57
C ALA A 58 -7.53 -3.56 -9.03
N ALA A 59 -8.21 -4.26 -8.12
CA ALA A 59 -9.21 -5.27 -8.49
C ALA A 59 -10.52 -4.69 -9.06
N GLY A 60 -10.79 -3.40 -8.87
CA GLY A 60 -12.00 -2.73 -9.35
C GLY A 60 -12.02 -2.53 -10.87
N GLU A 61 -13.21 -2.63 -11.48
CA GLU A 61 -13.44 -2.38 -12.92
C GLU A 61 -13.13 -0.93 -13.30
N ASP A 62 -13.68 0.03 -12.55
CA ASP A 62 -13.33 1.47 -12.63
C ASP A 62 -12.07 1.82 -11.81
N GLY A 63 -11.23 0.81 -11.59
CA GLY A 63 -10.01 0.88 -10.80
C GLY A 63 -8.86 1.57 -11.51
N SER A 64 -7.66 1.38 -10.97
CA SER A 64 -6.43 1.86 -11.60
C SER A 64 -5.25 1.00 -11.20
N ASN A 65 -4.15 1.12 -11.95
CA ASN A 65 -2.89 0.54 -11.51
C ASN A 65 -2.42 1.20 -10.22
N VAL A 66 -1.61 0.49 -9.44
CA VAL A 66 -0.98 1.03 -8.24
C VAL A 66 0.52 0.90 -8.37
N PHE A 67 1.23 1.98 -8.09
CA PHE A 67 2.68 2.04 -8.01
C PHE A 67 3.10 2.44 -6.60
N TYR A 68 3.65 1.49 -5.86
CA TYR A 68 4.22 1.70 -4.55
C TYR A 68 5.73 1.92 -4.66
N ILE A 69 6.23 3.01 -4.12
CA ILE A 69 7.62 3.42 -4.17
C ILE A 69 8.19 3.32 -2.76
N SER A 70 9.10 2.37 -2.54
CA SER A 70 9.83 2.22 -1.29
C SER A 70 11.24 2.80 -1.36
N ALA A 71 11.86 2.98 -0.20
CA ALA A 71 13.27 3.33 -0.08
C ALA A 71 14.20 2.11 -0.30
N THR A 72 13.71 0.89 -0.07
CA THR A 72 14.50 -0.35 -0.13
C THR A 72 13.76 -1.50 -0.82
N GLN A 73 14.51 -2.49 -1.29
CA GLN A 73 13.97 -3.71 -1.90
C GLN A 73 13.14 -4.55 -0.92
N ASP A 74 13.59 -4.70 0.33
CA ASP A 74 12.87 -5.50 1.33
C ASP A 74 11.49 -4.90 1.62
N MET A 75 11.39 -3.56 1.73
CA MET A 75 10.10 -2.89 1.87
C MET A 75 9.18 -3.07 0.66
N ALA A 76 9.73 -3.14 -0.55
CA ALA A 76 8.94 -3.40 -1.76
C ALA A 76 8.39 -4.84 -1.74
N LEU A 77 9.21 -5.80 -1.33
CA LEU A 77 8.81 -7.19 -1.19
C LEU A 77 7.73 -7.36 -0.11
N GLU A 78 7.95 -6.82 1.09
CA GLU A 78 6.97 -6.86 2.19
C GLU A 78 5.62 -6.24 1.77
N TYR A 79 5.66 -5.15 0.99
CA TYR A 79 4.45 -4.49 0.51
C TYR A 79 3.66 -5.36 -0.47
N ILE A 80 4.33 -5.97 -1.45
CA ILE A 80 3.63 -6.80 -2.44
C ILE A 80 3.09 -8.08 -1.79
N GLU A 81 3.77 -8.62 -0.79
CA GLU A 81 3.30 -9.76 0.00
C GLU A 81 2.05 -9.41 0.80
N ALA A 82 1.99 -8.20 1.38
CA ALA A 82 0.80 -7.68 2.03
C ALA A 82 -0.36 -7.53 1.03
N CYS A 83 -0.09 -7.05 -0.19
CA CYS A 83 -1.10 -6.97 -1.25
C CYS A 83 -1.61 -8.35 -1.65
N ALA A 84 -0.73 -9.34 -1.83
CA ALA A 84 -1.13 -10.72 -2.14
C ALA A 84 -1.96 -11.34 -1.00
N MET A 85 -1.61 -11.06 0.26
CA MET A 85 -2.40 -11.46 1.43
C MET A 85 -3.81 -10.85 1.40
N TRP A 86 -3.92 -9.55 1.11
CA TRP A 86 -5.21 -8.86 1.02
C TRP A 86 -6.05 -9.33 -0.16
N ALA A 87 -5.44 -9.58 -1.32
CA ALA A 87 -6.15 -10.14 -2.48
C ALA A 87 -6.83 -11.46 -2.12
N ARG A 88 -6.11 -12.35 -1.42
CA ARG A 88 -6.69 -13.60 -0.88
C ARG A 88 -7.80 -13.34 0.14
N ALA A 89 -7.57 -12.42 1.08
CA ALA A 89 -8.56 -12.10 2.12
C ALA A 89 -9.87 -11.51 1.55
N PHE A 90 -9.78 -10.75 0.46
CA PHE A 90 -10.93 -10.20 -0.27
C PHE A 90 -11.50 -11.15 -1.34
N ASN A 91 -10.94 -12.35 -1.47
CA ASN A 91 -11.31 -13.33 -2.50
C ASN A 91 -11.24 -12.73 -3.93
N GLN A 92 -10.23 -11.89 -4.18
CA GLN A 92 -9.97 -11.32 -5.50
C GLN A 92 -9.08 -12.26 -6.30
N ALA A 93 -9.41 -12.46 -7.57
CA ALA A 93 -8.53 -13.16 -8.50
C ALA A 93 -7.28 -12.30 -8.75
N ALA A 94 -6.12 -12.78 -8.33
CA ALA A 94 -4.83 -12.16 -8.54
C ALA A 94 -3.82 -13.21 -9.03
N GLY A 95 -2.87 -12.77 -9.83
CA GLY A 95 -1.71 -13.58 -10.21
C GLY A 95 -0.76 -13.84 -9.04
N GLU A 96 0.22 -14.70 -9.27
CA GLU A 96 1.36 -14.86 -8.37
C GLU A 96 2.22 -13.59 -8.34
N ILE A 97 3.05 -13.45 -7.29
CA ILE A 97 4.02 -12.36 -7.23
C ILE A 97 5.08 -12.61 -8.31
N GLU A 98 5.22 -11.64 -9.22
CA GLU A 98 6.23 -11.65 -10.28
C GLU A 98 7.36 -10.68 -9.95
N GLU A 99 8.59 -11.16 -10.03
CA GLU A 99 9.77 -10.29 -10.01
C GLU A 99 10.06 -9.75 -11.40
N GLY A 100 10.50 -8.50 -11.48
CA GLY A 100 10.86 -7.87 -12.74
C GLY A 100 11.83 -6.72 -12.59
N ILE A 101 12.14 -6.12 -13.73
CA ILE A 101 12.94 -4.89 -13.84
C ILE A 101 12.05 -3.82 -14.45
N PHE A 102 12.02 -2.66 -13.83
CA PHE A 102 11.53 -1.43 -14.41
C PHE A 102 12.74 -0.67 -14.96
N GLU A 103 12.81 -0.60 -16.28
CA GLU A 103 13.82 0.19 -16.99
C GLU A 103 13.57 1.67 -16.73
N ASP A 104 14.57 2.35 -16.17
CA ASP A 104 14.53 3.77 -15.86
C ASP A 104 15.81 4.42 -16.38
N GLU A 105 15.74 5.70 -16.76
CA GLU A 105 16.78 6.36 -17.56
C GLU A 105 18.16 6.33 -16.89
N ASP A 106 18.21 6.44 -15.56
CA ASP A 106 19.45 6.44 -14.78
C ASP A 106 19.91 5.04 -14.34
N ARG A 107 18.96 4.14 -14.03
CA ARG A 107 19.26 2.78 -13.53
C ARG A 107 18.06 1.85 -13.60
N ASP A 108 18.32 0.56 -13.73
CA ASP A 108 17.28 -0.46 -13.58
C ASP A 108 16.75 -0.54 -12.14
N ILE A 109 15.43 -0.58 -12.00
CA ILE A 109 14.75 -0.66 -10.71
C ILE A 109 14.12 -2.04 -10.57
N LYS A 110 14.47 -2.76 -9.50
CA LYS A 110 13.82 -4.04 -9.22
C LYS A 110 12.37 -3.80 -8.82
N THR A 111 11.47 -4.61 -9.38
CA THR A 111 10.04 -4.53 -9.13
C THR A 111 9.47 -5.86 -8.70
N TYR A 112 8.39 -5.77 -7.92
CA TYR A 112 7.54 -6.89 -7.59
C TYR A 112 6.11 -6.54 -7.96
N LYS A 113 5.39 -7.46 -8.61
CA LYS A 113 4.09 -7.17 -9.20
C LYS A 113 3.09 -8.28 -8.92
N ILE A 114 1.83 -7.90 -8.73
CA ILE A 114 0.67 -8.79 -8.87
C ILE A 114 -0.30 -8.20 -9.89
N ASP A 115 -0.77 -9.02 -10.83
CA ASP A 115 -1.77 -8.63 -11.81
C ASP A 115 -3.17 -9.06 -11.36
N PHE A 116 -4.18 -8.23 -11.62
CA PHE A 116 -5.59 -8.50 -11.37
C PHE A 116 -6.28 -8.76 -12.72
N PRO A 117 -6.34 -10.01 -13.20
CA PRO A 117 -6.74 -10.31 -14.58
C PRO A 117 -8.19 -9.92 -14.92
N LEU A 118 -9.08 -9.84 -13.92
CA LEU A 118 -10.48 -9.47 -14.15
C LEU A 118 -10.66 -7.97 -14.43
N SER A 119 -9.84 -7.11 -13.80
CA SER A 119 -9.85 -5.67 -14.03
C SER A 119 -8.83 -5.22 -15.06
N GLY A 120 -7.79 -6.03 -15.31
CA GLY A 120 -6.67 -5.68 -16.18
C GLY A 120 -5.64 -4.73 -15.52
N HIS A 121 -5.82 -4.40 -14.24
CA HIS A 121 -4.88 -3.56 -13.49
C HIS A 121 -3.83 -4.40 -12.75
N ARG A 122 -2.88 -3.71 -12.12
CA ARG A 122 -1.81 -4.32 -11.33
C ARG A 122 -1.39 -3.47 -10.15
N VAL A 123 -0.82 -4.12 -9.15
CA VAL A 123 -0.02 -3.46 -8.11
C VAL A 123 1.45 -3.74 -8.40
N VAL A 124 2.26 -2.69 -8.46
CA VAL A 124 3.72 -2.74 -8.68
C VAL A 124 4.43 -2.07 -7.53
N ALA A 125 5.26 -2.81 -6.81
CA ALA A 125 6.17 -2.29 -5.81
C ALA A 125 7.56 -2.07 -6.43
N LEU A 126 8.07 -0.85 -6.37
CA LEU A 126 9.38 -0.44 -6.87
C LEU A 126 10.35 -0.31 -5.70
N SER A 127 11.51 -0.97 -5.78
CA SER A 127 12.54 -0.95 -4.73
C SER A 127 13.26 0.38 -4.57
N SER A 128 13.01 1.34 -5.47
CA SER A 128 13.53 2.69 -5.39
C SER A 128 12.71 3.66 -6.25
N ARG A 129 12.98 4.97 -6.09
CA ARG A 129 12.34 6.01 -6.89
C ARG A 129 12.71 5.91 -8.38
N PRO A 130 11.73 5.90 -9.30
CA PRO A 130 11.97 6.10 -10.73
C PRO A 130 12.25 7.58 -11.04
N THR A 131 13.16 7.82 -11.98
CA THR A 131 13.44 9.15 -12.53
C THR A 131 12.29 9.65 -13.37
N ASN A 132 11.56 8.74 -14.03
CA ASN A 132 10.47 9.10 -14.91
C ASN A 132 9.20 8.26 -14.67
N LEU A 133 8.24 8.81 -13.92
CA LEU A 133 6.86 8.28 -13.85
C LEU A 133 6.00 8.72 -15.05
N ARG A 134 6.49 9.60 -15.92
CA ARG A 134 5.69 10.14 -17.04
C ARG A 134 5.32 9.00 -17.98
N GLY A 135 4.06 8.97 -18.41
CA GLY A 135 3.53 7.92 -19.27
C GLY A 135 3.04 6.67 -18.53
N LYS A 136 3.13 6.64 -17.20
CA LYS A 136 2.34 5.70 -16.38
C LYS A 136 1.05 6.39 -15.92
N GLN A 137 0.00 5.60 -15.77
CA GLN A 137 -1.29 6.01 -15.23
C GLN A 137 -1.62 5.02 -14.11
N GLY A 138 -1.93 5.57 -12.93
CA GLY A 138 -2.04 4.79 -11.70
C GLY A 138 -2.00 5.62 -10.42
N VAL A 139 -2.52 5.03 -9.34
CA VAL A 139 -2.30 5.49 -7.98
C VAL A 139 -0.83 5.42 -7.62
N ILE A 140 -0.29 6.50 -7.05
CA ILE A 140 1.09 6.55 -6.56
C ILE A 140 1.11 6.51 -5.04
N VAL A 141 1.82 5.55 -4.46
CA VAL A 141 2.09 5.46 -3.03
C VAL A 141 3.57 5.70 -2.78
N ILE A 142 3.86 6.79 -2.07
CA ILE A 142 5.21 7.13 -1.60
C ILE A 142 5.26 6.78 -0.12
N ASP A 143 5.98 5.72 0.24
CA ASP A 143 6.18 5.34 1.64
C ASP A 143 7.55 5.78 2.16
N GLU A 144 7.58 6.04 3.46
CA GLU A 144 8.70 6.65 4.17
C GLU A 144 9.27 7.87 3.42
N ALA A 145 8.38 8.76 2.98
CA ALA A 145 8.67 9.88 2.10
C ALA A 145 9.87 10.74 2.55
N ALA A 146 10.05 10.93 3.86
CA ALA A 146 11.15 11.72 4.43
C ALA A 146 12.54 11.13 4.16
N PHE A 147 12.65 9.84 3.83
CA PHE A 147 13.92 9.13 3.63
C PHE A 147 14.34 9.03 2.16
N HIS A 148 13.64 9.71 1.25
CA HIS A 148 13.98 9.75 -0.18
C HIS A 148 14.92 10.93 -0.49
N ASN A 149 16.06 10.65 -1.14
CA ASN A 149 17.11 11.65 -1.44
C ASN A 149 16.70 12.81 -2.38
N ASP A 150 15.47 12.80 -2.92
CA ASP A 150 14.89 13.92 -3.69
C ASP A 150 13.35 13.84 -3.66
N LEU A 151 12.79 14.03 -2.45
CA LEU A 151 11.34 14.02 -2.25
C LEU A 151 10.62 15.07 -3.11
N GLN A 152 11.24 16.24 -3.33
CA GLN A 152 10.60 17.33 -4.07
C GLN A 152 10.36 16.96 -5.54
N GLN A 153 11.35 16.38 -6.22
CA GLN A 153 11.18 15.93 -7.60
C GLN A 153 10.18 14.77 -7.69
N MET A 154 10.22 13.85 -6.73
CA MET A 154 9.26 12.74 -6.66
C MET A 154 7.82 13.23 -6.51
N LEU A 155 7.57 14.15 -5.58
CA LEU A 155 6.25 14.75 -5.38
C LEU A 155 5.79 15.49 -6.64
N LYS A 156 6.67 16.25 -7.30
CA LYS A 156 6.33 16.93 -8.55
C LYS A 156 5.84 15.95 -9.63
N ALA A 157 6.48 14.80 -9.76
CA ALA A 157 6.06 13.75 -10.70
C ALA A 157 4.75 13.09 -10.28
N ALA A 158 4.60 12.74 -8.99
CA ALA A 158 3.39 12.09 -8.46
C ALA A 158 2.15 13.00 -8.56
N MET A 159 2.28 14.29 -8.24
CA MET A 159 1.16 15.24 -8.28
C MET A 159 0.61 15.45 -9.70
N ALA A 160 1.40 15.20 -10.74
CA ALA A 160 0.91 15.25 -12.12
C ALA A 160 -0.14 14.17 -12.40
N MET A 161 -0.10 13.03 -11.68
CA MET A 161 -1.08 11.94 -11.83
C MET A 161 -2.49 12.36 -11.39
N LEU A 162 -2.58 13.31 -10.44
CA LEU A 162 -3.87 13.85 -9.99
C LEU A 162 -4.64 14.53 -11.13
N LEU A 163 -3.94 15.10 -12.13
CA LEU A 163 -4.57 15.73 -13.30
C LEU A 163 -5.29 14.72 -14.20
N TRP A 164 -4.95 13.44 -14.11
CA TRP A 164 -5.57 12.34 -14.85
C TRP A 164 -6.62 11.58 -14.02
N GLY A 165 -6.97 12.09 -12.84
CA GLY A 165 -8.01 11.51 -11.98
C GLY A 165 -7.51 10.47 -10.99
N ASP A 166 -6.24 10.05 -11.09
CA ASP A 166 -5.62 9.09 -10.17
C ASP A 166 -5.40 9.68 -8.76
N LYS A 167 -4.86 8.83 -7.88
CA LYS A 167 -4.66 9.15 -6.47
C LYS A 167 -3.17 9.19 -6.10
N VAL A 168 -2.82 10.00 -5.11
CA VAL A 168 -1.49 10.07 -4.52
C VAL A 168 -1.59 9.86 -3.01
N ARG A 169 -0.69 9.05 -2.47
CA ARG A 169 -0.56 8.71 -1.06
C ARG A 169 0.85 9.03 -0.64
N VAL A 170 1.01 9.90 0.34
CA VAL A 170 2.32 10.21 0.93
C VAL A 170 2.27 9.77 2.38
N ILE A 171 3.04 8.76 2.73
CA ILE A 171 3.06 8.15 4.05
C ILE A 171 4.49 8.23 4.58
N SER A 172 4.69 8.74 5.80
CA SER A 172 6.05 8.86 6.34
C SER A 172 6.07 8.95 7.86
N THR A 173 7.10 8.38 8.49
CA THR A 173 7.59 8.93 9.76
C THR A 173 8.41 10.18 9.50
N HIS A 174 8.71 10.96 10.55
CA HIS A 174 9.70 12.02 10.43
C HIS A 174 11.10 11.44 10.18
N ASP A 175 12.04 12.27 9.74
CA ASP A 175 13.47 11.98 9.68
C ASP A 175 14.20 13.08 10.45
N GLY A 176 14.12 13.02 11.78
CA GLY A 176 14.65 14.04 12.69
C GLY A 176 15.14 13.42 14.00
N VAL A 177 15.89 14.20 14.78
CA VAL A 177 16.52 13.75 16.04
C VAL A 177 15.53 13.48 17.18
N ASP A 178 14.29 13.97 17.08
CA ASP A 178 13.23 13.81 18.09
C ASP A 178 12.28 12.62 17.82
N ASN A 179 12.73 11.65 17.03
CA ASN A 179 11.91 10.59 16.43
C ASN A 179 12.03 9.23 17.12
#